data_AF-A0A6M0FWC6-F1
#
_entry.id   AF-A0A6M0FWC6-F1
#
_cell.length_a   1.000
_cell.length_b   1.000
_cell.length_c   1.000
_cell.angle_alpha   90.00
_cell.angle_beta   90.00
_cell.angle_gamma   90.00
#
_symmetry.space_group_name_H-M   'P 1'
#
loop_
_entity.id
_entity.type
_entity.pdbx_description
1 polymer ?
#
loop_
_entity_poly.entity_id
_entity_poly.type
_entity_poly.pdbx_seq_one_letter_code
_entity_poly.pdbx_strand_id
1 'polypeptide(L)' 'MVLIFCFLDVYIQLKLNGKPGEQFSVRVALGEASIMEDFVI' A
#
# COMPACT_ATOMS: atom_id res chain seq x y z
N MET A 1 -6.26 -6.19 6.61
CA MET A 1 -4.78 -6.13 6.57
C MET A 1 -4.30 -4.70 6.79
N VAL A 2 -3.14 -4.48 7.40
CA VAL A 2 -2.54 -3.13 7.56
C VAL A 2 -1.24 -3.09 6.77
N LEU A 3 -1.10 -2.10 5.90
CA LEU A 3 0.12 -1.83 5.15
C LEU A 3 0.75 -0.53 5.63
N ILE A 4 2.07 -0.52 5.72
CA ILE A 4 2.85 0.66 6.09
C ILE A 4 3.86 0.90 4.97
N PHE A 5 3.69 2.02 4.28
CA PHE A 5 4.63 2.49 3.27
C PHE A 5 5.54 3.53 3.92
N CYS A 6 6.86 3.34 3.77
CA CYS A 6 7.87 4.32 4.16
C CYS A 6 8.45 4.95 2.90
N PHE A 7 8.19 6.23 2.70
CA PHE A 7 8.61 6.96 1.52
C PHE A 7 9.12 8.35 1.87
N LEU A 8 10.41 8.64 1.62
CA LEU A 8 11.07 9.93 1.93
C LEU A 8 10.77 10.43 3.37
N ASP A 9 11.00 9.56 4.37
CA ASP A 9 10.72 9.83 5.79
C ASP A 9 9.22 10.06 6.13
N VAL A 10 8.32 9.88 5.17
CA VAL A 10 6.86 9.88 5.38
C VAL A 10 6.36 8.46 5.57
N TYR A 11 5.60 8.25 6.64
CA TYR A 11 4.91 6.99 6.92
C TYR A 11 3.44 7.10 6.53
N ILE A 12 3.01 6.27 5.59
CA ILE A 12 1.62 6.17 5.16
C ILE A 12 1.10 4.80 5.61
N GLN A 13 0.13 4.82 6.51
CA GLN A 13 -0.55 3.62 6.98
C GLN A 13 -1.90 3.47 6.29
N LEU A 14 -2.10 2.33 5.62
CA LEU A 14 -3.35 1.99 4.97
C LEU A 14 -3.97 0.77 5.65
N LYS A 15 -5.24 0.89 6.01
CA LYS A 15 -6.04 -0.25 6.48
C LYS A 15 -6.95 -0.70 5.35
N LEU A 16 -6.75 -1.94 4.92
CA LEU A 16 -7.48 -2.55 3.83
C LEU A 16 -8.40 -3.65 4.37
N ASN A 17 -9.62 -3.66 3.84
CA ASN A 17 -10.60 -4.70 4.08
C ASN A 17 -10.91 -5.37 2.74
N GLY A 18 -10.95 -6.69 2.74
CA GLY A 18 -11.32 -7.52 1.60
C GLY A 18 -11.55 -8.95 2.05
N LYS A 19 -11.85 -9.82 1.11
CA LYS A 19 -12.05 -11.25 1.39
C LYS A 19 -10.71 -11.98 1.39
N PRO A 20 -10.58 -13.08 2.16
CA PRO A 20 -9.40 -13.93 2.08
C PRO A 20 -9.15 -14.40 0.64
N GLY A 21 -7.91 -14.25 0.16
CA GLY A 21 -7.51 -14.62 -1.20
C GLY A 21 -7.76 -13.55 -2.26
N GLU A 22 -8.32 -12.39 -1.89
CA GLU A 22 -8.52 -11.27 -2.80
C GLU A 22 -7.19 -10.52 -3.00
N GLN A 23 -6.81 -10.31 -4.27
CA GLN A 23 -5.55 -9.68 -4.65
C GLN A 23 -5.76 -8.20 -4.97
N PHE A 24 -4.83 -7.37 -4.50
CA PHE A 24 -4.86 -5.93 -4.71
C PHE A 24 -3.46 -5.43 -5.06
N SER A 25 -3.41 -4.36 -5.84
CA SER A 25 -2.21 -3.59 -6.09
C SER A 25 -2.41 -2.20 -5.50
N VAL A 26 -1.57 -1.80 -4.55
CA VAL A 26 -1.58 -0.44 -4.01
C VAL A 26 -0.42 0.33 -4.58
N ARG A 27 -0.73 1.49 -5.15
CA ARG A 27 0.26 2.48 -5.56
C ARG A 27 0.14 3.69 -4.65
N VAL A 28 1.28 4.07 -4.07
CA VAL A 28 1.43 5.31 -3.32
C VAL A 28 2.36 6.23 -4.11
N ALA A 29 1.94 7.46 -4.36
CA ALA A 29 2.73 8.45 -5.12
C ALA A 29 2.82 9.78 -4.36
N LEU A 30 4.02 10.37 -4.35
CA LEU A 30 4.30 11.68 -3.77
C LEU A 30 5.16 12.48 -4.77
N GLY A 31 4.53 13.42 -5.48
CA GLY A 31 5.16 14.10 -6.61
C GLY A 31 5.49 13.11 -7.74
N GLU A 32 6.73 13.14 -8.21
CA GLU A 32 7.22 12.26 -9.29
C GLU A 32 7.59 10.85 -8.80
N ALA A 33 7.62 10.63 -7.49
CA ALA A 33 8.05 9.36 -6.94
C ALA A 33 6.86 8.49 -6.54
N SER A 34 6.94 7.20 -6.83
CA SER A 34 5.89 6.25 -6.51
C SER A 34 6.44 4.88 -6.10
N ILE A 35 5.71 4.23 -5.21
CA ILE A 35 5.92 2.83 -4.82
C ILE A 35 4.64 2.08 -5.16
N MET A 36 4.79 0.88 -5.71
CA MET A 36 3.69 -0.04 -5.97
C MET A 36 3.98 -1.37 -5.30
N GLU A 37 3.02 -1.88 -4.54
CA GLU A 37 3.10 -3.19 -3.90
C GLU A 37 1.84 -4.00 -4.18
N ASP A 38 2.04 -5.27 -4.50
CA ASP A 38 1.00 -6.26 -4.70
C ASP A 38 0.86 -7.11 -3.44
N PHE A 39 -0.38 -7.38 -3.04
CA PHE A 39 -0.65 -8.20 -1.86
C PHE A 39 -1.97 -8.96 -1.98
N VAL A 40 -2.09 -9.97 -1.15
CA VAL A 40 -3.28 -10.81 -1.00
C VAL A 40 -3.79 -10.66 0.43
N ILE A 41 -5.08 -10.39 0.60
CA ILE A 41 -5.74 -10.27 1.91
C ILE A 41 -5.98 -11.65 2.53
#